data_AF-A0A217ECF9-F1
#
_entry.id   AF-A0A217ECF9-F1
#
_cell.length_a   1.000
_cell.length_b   1.000
_cell.length_c   1.000
_cell.angle_alpha   90.00
_cell.angle_beta   90.00
_cell.angle_gamma   90.00
#
_symmetry.space_group_name_H-M   'P 1'
#
loop_
_entity.id
_entity.type
_entity.pdbx_description
1 polymer ?
#
loop_
_entity_poly.entity_id
_entity_poly.type
_entity_poly.pdbx_seq_one_letter_code
_entity_poly.pdbx_strand_id
1 'polypeptide(L)'
;MKKLSIAPKYDCIDMTDLATLVHEQIDWLSTGLADIRKEILSVKAELTNRDSNNQYKFSILEKKAEIFEYLAEDFKNIFDKEIAKYTAEIEEDSEGQA
;
A
#
# COMPACT_ATOMS: atom_id res chain seq x y z
N MET A 1 -2.38 14.79 41.88
CA MET A 1 -2.71 13.90 40.74
C MET A 1 -2.02 14.43 39.50
N LYS A 2 -1.16 13.64 38.85
CA LYS A 2 -0.61 13.97 37.53
C LYS A 2 -1.76 13.92 36.52
N LYS A 3 -1.98 15.00 35.76
CA LYS A 3 -2.97 15.04 34.67
C LYS A 3 -2.66 13.93 33.67
N LEU A 4 -3.70 13.21 33.25
CA LEU A 4 -3.66 12.29 32.11
C LEU A 4 -3.00 13.00 30.92
N SER A 5 -2.05 12.33 30.28
CA SER A 5 -1.58 12.68 28.95
C SER A 5 -2.78 12.66 28.01
N ILE A 6 -3.26 13.83 27.60
CA ILE A 6 -4.23 13.94 26.52
C ILE A 6 -3.41 13.58 25.28
N ALA A 7 -3.60 12.37 24.74
CA ALA A 7 -3.08 12.06 23.42
C ALA A 7 -3.56 13.15 22.46
N PRO A 8 -2.73 13.65 21.53
CA PRO A 8 -3.18 14.61 20.53
C PRO A 8 -4.46 14.08 19.89
N LYS A 9 -5.52 14.89 19.90
CA LYS A 9 -6.77 14.53 19.25
C LYS A 9 -6.55 14.80 17.77
N TYR A 10 -6.30 13.74 16.99
CA TYR A 10 -6.16 13.85 15.54
C TYR A 10 -7.51 14.23 14.94
N ASP A 11 -7.52 15.20 14.05
CA ASP A 11 -8.71 15.62 13.30
C ASP A 11 -8.76 15.00 11.90
N CYS A 12 -9.82 15.30 11.14
CA CYS A 12 -10.02 14.78 9.79
C CYS A 12 -8.91 15.22 8.82
N ILE A 13 -8.25 16.36 9.07
CA ILE A 13 -7.11 16.81 8.26
C ILE A 13 -5.90 15.92 8.54
N ASP A 14 -5.57 15.69 9.82
CA ASP A 14 -4.49 14.78 10.23
C ASP A 14 -4.69 13.37 9.64
N MET A 15 -5.92 12.88 9.64
CA MET A 15 -6.26 11.56 9.11
C MET A 15 -6.20 11.50 7.58
N THR A 16 -6.57 12.58 6.88
CA THR A 16 -6.44 12.70 5.41
C THR A 16 -4.96 12.69 5.00
N ASP A 17 -4.13 13.46 5.68
CA ASP A 17 -2.69 13.52 5.41
C ASP A 17 -2.02 12.15 5.63
N LEU A 18 -2.37 11.47 6.73
CA LEU A 18 -1.86 10.13 7.00
C LEU A 18 -2.30 9.12 5.94
N ALA A 19 -3.58 9.12 5.56
CA ALA A 19 -4.10 8.20 4.56
C ALA A 19 -3.45 8.45 3.18
N THR A 20 -3.23 9.72 2.82
CA THR A 20 -2.54 10.12 1.57
C THR A 20 -1.08 9.64 1.57
N LEU A 21 -0.37 9.80 2.69
CA LEU A 21 1.02 9.33 2.80
C LEU A 21 1.11 7.81 2.68
N VAL A 22 0.19 7.08 3.30
CA VAL A 22 0.15 5.61 3.21
C VAL A 22 -0.18 5.17 1.78
N HIS A 23 -1.13 5.84 1.12
CA HIS A 23 -1.45 5.59 -0.28
C HIS A 23 -0.22 5.76 -1.18
N GLU A 24 0.54 6.86 -1.03
CA GLU A 24 1.76 7.08 -1.80
C GLU A 24 2.81 5.97 -1.55
N GLN A 25 3.00 5.56 -0.29
CA GLN A 25 3.90 4.45 0.03
C GLN A 25 3.49 3.14 -0.65
N ILE A 26 2.19 2.87 -0.75
CA ILE A 26 1.65 1.69 -1.44
C ILE A 26 1.94 1.77 -2.94
N ASP A 27 1.85 2.95 -3.56
CA ASP A 27 2.20 3.13 -4.98
C ASP A 27 3.68 2.83 -5.24
N TRP A 28 4.58 3.30 -4.36
CA TRP A 28 6.01 2.98 -4.44
C TRP A 28 6.29 1.48 -4.25
N LEU A 29 5.62 0.84 -3.30
CA LEU A 29 5.74 -0.61 -3.07
C LEU A 29 5.24 -1.42 -4.27
N SER A 30 4.10 -1.03 -4.85
CA SER A 30 3.53 -1.65 -6.05
C SER A 30 4.50 -1.57 -7.22
N THR A 31 5.13 -0.40 -7.40
CA THR A 31 6.13 -0.18 -8.44
C THR A 31 7.35 -1.09 -8.25
N GLY A 32 7.92 -1.12 -7.04
CA GLY A 32 9.07 -1.97 -6.74
C GLY A 32 8.76 -3.47 -6.91
N LEU A 33 7.54 -3.88 -6.60
CA LEU A 33 7.09 -5.26 -6.77
C LEU A 33 6.97 -5.66 -8.25
N ALA A 34 6.45 -4.76 -9.09
CA ALA A 34 6.40 -4.97 -10.53
C ALA A 34 7.82 -5.14 -11.11
N ASP A 35 8.80 -4.38 -10.61
CA ASP A 35 10.20 -4.52 -11.02
C ASP A 35 10.82 -5.83 -10.55
N ILE A 36 10.57 -6.26 -9.30
CA ILE A 36 10.97 -7.58 -8.81
C ILE A 36 10.40 -8.70 -9.68
N ARG A 37 9.14 -8.58 -10.11
CA ARG A 37 8.50 -9.55 -11.00
C ARG A 37 9.20 -9.62 -12.36
N LYS A 38 9.57 -8.48 -12.95
CA LYS A 38 10.34 -8.45 -14.20
C LYS A 38 11.69 -9.16 -14.03
N GLU A 39 12.39 -8.90 -12.92
CA GLU A 39 13.67 -9.52 -12.63
C GLU A 39 13.55 -11.03 -12.44
N ILE A 40 12.52 -11.50 -11.72
CA ILE A 40 12.20 -12.93 -11.58
C ILE A 40 12.03 -13.59 -12.96
N LEU A 41 11.26 -12.98 -13.85
CA LEU A 41 11.04 -13.52 -15.20
C LEU A 41 12.32 -13.52 -16.03
N SER A 42 13.14 -12.48 -15.93
CA SER A 42 14.44 -12.37 -16.60
C SER A 42 15.39 -13.49 -16.16
N VAL A 43 15.61 -13.64 -14.85
CA VAL A 43 16.50 -14.68 -14.30
C VAL A 43 15.95 -16.08 -14.58
N LYS A 44 14.62 -16.27 -14.54
CA LYS A 44 13.99 -17.54 -14.92
C LYS A 44 14.29 -17.90 -16.38
N ALA A 45 14.20 -16.96 -17.30
CA ALA A 45 14.53 -17.20 -18.71
C ALA A 45 15.99 -17.63 -18.90
N GLU A 46 16.93 -17.07 -18.12
CA GLU A 46 18.35 -17.43 -18.17
C GLU A 46 18.65 -18.80 -17.54
N LEU A 47 17.98 -19.14 -16.43
CA LEU A 47 18.29 -20.33 -15.62
C LEU A 47 17.47 -21.57 -15.96
N THR A 48 16.29 -21.44 -16.57
CA THR A 48 15.43 -22.59 -16.91
C THR A 48 16.08 -23.49 -17.97
N ASN A 49 17.02 -22.97 -18.76
CA ASN A 49 17.84 -23.75 -19.69
C ASN A 49 18.93 -24.59 -19.00
N ARG A 50 19.16 -24.42 -17.69
CA ARG A 50 20.31 -25.01 -16.97
C ARG A 50 19.93 -26.05 -15.91
N ASP A 51 18.77 -25.93 -15.24
CA ASP A 51 18.33 -26.88 -14.20
C ASP A 51 16.81 -26.78 -13.96
N SER A 52 16.12 -27.93 -14.02
CA SER A 52 14.66 -28.05 -13.80
C SER A 52 14.24 -27.80 -12.35
N ASN A 53 15.13 -27.97 -11.35
CA ASN A 53 14.85 -27.63 -9.95
C ASN A 53 14.63 -26.13 -9.71
N ASN A 54 15.07 -25.26 -10.63
CA ASN A 54 14.87 -23.82 -10.50
C ASN A 54 13.43 -23.40 -10.81
N GLN A 55 12.68 -24.17 -11.60
CA GLN A 55 11.30 -23.83 -11.97
C GLN A 55 10.37 -23.71 -10.75
N TYR A 56 10.49 -24.64 -9.79
CA TYR A 56 9.67 -24.61 -8.56
C TYR A 56 9.99 -23.40 -7.69
N LYS A 57 11.29 -23.05 -7.55
CA LYS A 57 11.72 -21.87 -6.78
C LYS A 57 11.18 -20.57 -7.39
N PHE A 58 11.19 -20.46 -8.72
CA PHE A 58 10.61 -19.30 -9.41
C PHE A 58 9.10 -19.23 -9.25
N SER A 59 8.39 -20.36 -9.33
CA SER A 59 6.94 -20.39 -9.10
C SER A 59 6.56 -19.90 -7.70
N ILE A 60 7.36 -20.23 -6.66
CA ILE A 60 7.15 -19.68 -5.31
C ILE A 60 7.35 -18.16 -5.30
N LEU A 61 8.40 -17.65 -5.96
CA LEU A 61 8.68 -16.21 -6.00
C LEU A 61 7.59 -15.43 -6.75
N GLU A 62 7.13 -15.95 -7.89
CA GLU A 62 6.00 -15.42 -8.64
C GLU A 62 4.74 -15.37 -7.78
N LYS A 63 4.45 -16.44 -7.04
CA LYS A 63 3.28 -16.49 -6.15
C LYS A 63 3.35 -15.47 -5.02
N LYS A 64 4.54 -15.26 -4.44
CA LYS A 64 4.73 -14.21 -3.43
C LYS A 64 4.54 -12.82 -4.03
N ALA A 65 5.04 -12.58 -5.24
CA ALA A 65 4.85 -11.32 -5.93
C ALA A 65 3.35 -11.04 -6.16
N GLU A 66 2.59 -12.01 -6.66
CA GLU A 66 1.13 -11.89 -6.84
C GLU A 66 0.40 -11.55 -5.53
N ILE A 67 0.78 -12.18 -4.41
CA ILE A 67 0.15 -11.90 -3.11
C ILE A 67 0.39 -10.44 -2.69
N PHE A 68 1.62 -9.94 -2.86
CA PHE A 68 1.92 -8.56 -2.51
C PHE A 68 1.25 -7.55 -3.46
N GLU A 69 1.07 -7.89 -4.75
CA GLU A 69 0.36 -7.04 -5.71
C GLU A 69 -1.11 -6.89 -5.28
N TYR A 70 -1.75 -8.02 -4.95
CA TYR A 70 -3.11 -8.03 -4.43
C TYR A 70 -3.26 -7.21 -3.14
N LEU A 71 -2.34 -7.38 -2.18
CA LEU A 71 -2.37 -6.62 -0.93
C LEU A 71 -2.18 -5.12 -1.16
N ALA A 72 -1.29 -4.74 -2.09
CA ALA A 72 -1.07 -3.34 -2.41
C ALA A 72 -2.32 -2.71 -3.04
N GLU A 73 -2.97 -3.39 -3.99
CA GLU A 73 -4.23 -2.94 -4.58
C GLU A 73 -5.36 -2.85 -3.53
N ASP A 74 -5.50 -3.84 -2.66
CA ASP A 74 -6.51 -3.84 -1.60
C ASP A 74 -6.30 -2.68 -0.62
N PHE A 75 -5.06 -2.46 -0.19
CA PHE A 75 -4.75 -1.33 0.69
C PHE A 75 -4.97 0.02 -0.01
N LYS A 76 -4.61 0.14 -1.29
CA LYS A 76 -4.88 1.36 -2.06
C LYS A 76 -6.37 1.70 -2.03
N ASN A 77 -7.21 0.72 -2.33
CA ASN A 77 -8.66 0.86 -2.31
C ASN A 77 -9.23 1.22 -0.92
N ILE A 78 -8.60 0.73 0.15
CA ILE A 78 -8.98 1.09 1.52
C ILE A 78 -8.66 2.56 1.78
N PHE A 79 -7.43 2.99 1.48
CA PHE A 79 -7.00 4.35 1.78
C PHE A 79 -7.66 5.40 0.87
N ASP A 80 -7.97 5.06 -0.38
CA ASP A 80 -8.80 5.92 -1.24
C ASP A 80 -10.17 6.23 -0.61
N LYS A 81 -10.82 5.22 -0.02
CA LYS A 81 -12.10 5.38 0.67
C LYS A 81 -11.98 6.21 1.94
N GLU A 82 -10.92 5.97 2.72
CA GLU A 82 -10.66 6.74 3.94
C GLU A 82 -10.37 8.22 3.61
N ILE A 83 -9.54 8.52 2.60
CA ILE A 83 -9.28 9.88 2.12
C ILE A 83 -10.60 10.56 1.71
N ALA A 84 -11.42 9.88 0.89
CA ALA A 84 -12.70 10.43 0.45
C ALA A 84 -13.64 10.73 1.62
N LYS A 85 -13.69 9.84 2.61
CA LYS A 85 -14.49 10.02 3.82
C LYS A 85 -14.03 11.24 4.63
N TYR A 86 -12.74 11.33 4.94
CA TYR A 86 -12.23 12.47 5.73
C TYR A 86 -12.34 13.79 4.99
N THR A 87 -12.17 13.78 3.66
CA THR A 87 -12.40 14.97 2.82
C THR A 87 -13.85 15.46 2.93
N ALA A 88 -14.82 14.55 2.87
CA ALA A 88 -16.23 14.90 3.03
C ALA A 88 -16.53 15.44 4.45
N GLU A 89 -15.91 14.87 5.49
CA GLU A 89 -16.04 15.38 6.87
C GLU A 89 -15.46 16.82 6.99
N ILE A 90 -14.34 17.12 6.33
CA ILE A 90 -13.77 18.47 6.27
C ILE A 90 -14.73 19.45 5.59
N GLU A 91 -15.34 19.05 4.47
CA GLU A 91 -16.28 19.89 3.73
C GLU A 91 -17.54 20.19 4.58
N GLU A 92 -18.12 19.19 5.23
CA GLU A 92 -19.29 19.35 6.11
C GLU A 92 -19.00 20.26 7.31
N ASP A 93 -17.85 20.09 7.96
CA ASP A 93 -17.40 20.94 9.07
C ASP A 93 -17.16 22.40 8.62
N SER A 94 -16.75 22.61 7.37
CA SER A 94 -16.54 23.95 6.80
C SER A 94 -17.84 24.67 6.43
N GLU A 95 -18.89 23.93 6.01
CA GLU A 95 -20.22 24.47 5.69
C GLU A 95 -21.06 24.75 6.95
N GLY A 96 -20.91 23.95 8.00
CA GLY A 96 -21.60 24.14 9.28
C GLY A 96 -21.11 25.35 10.11
N GLN A 97 -20.02 26.01 9.68
CA GLN A 97 -19.44 27.20 10.33
C GLN A 97 -19.72 28.51 9.59
N ALA A 98 -20.45 28.49 8.46
CA ALA A 98 -20.85 29.65 7.66
C ALA A 98 -22.27 30.14 8.00
#